data_AF-A0AAE7AJX9-F1
#
_entry.id   AF-A0AAE7AJX9-F1
#
_cell.length_a   1.000
_cell.length_b   1.000
_cell.length_c   1.000
_cell.angle_alpha   90.00
_cell.angle_beta   90.00
_cell.angle_gamma   90.00
#
_symmetry.space_group_name_H-M   'P 1'
#
loop_
_entity.id
_entity.type
_entity.pdbx_description
1 polymer ?
#
loop_
_entity_poly.entity_id
_entity_poly.type
_entity_poly.pdbx_seq_one_letter_code
_entity_poly.pdbx_strand_id
1 'polypeptide(L)' 'MQLKEKRDAAILEKHKEGMSARKIAELFKMPNNTVSRVIEALFQNPESGKWNTPEVSTSTVPMASTEDRSETREDARS' A
#
# COMPACT_ATOMS: atom_id res chain seq x y z
N MET A 1 -27.04 -5.55 -17.54
CA MET A 1 -26.63 -4.57 -16.51
C MET A 1 -25.23 -4.82 -15.89
N GLN A 2 -24.41 -5.72 -16.46
CA GLN A 2 -23.14 -6.19 -15.85
C GLN A 2 -21.87 -5.40 -16.25
N LEU A 3 -21.94 -4.58 -17.31
CA LEU A 3 -20.79 -3.81 -17.80
C LEU A 3 -20.35 -2.71 -16.83
N LYS A 4 -21.31 -2.08 -16.13
CA LYS A 4 -21.02 -1.02 -15.15
C LYS A 4 -20.21 -1.55 -13.97
N GLU A 5 -20.59 -2.72 -13.47
CA GLU A 5 -20.04 -3.32 -12.27
C GLU A 5 -18.65 -3.89 -12.50
N LYS A 6 -18.43 -4.53 -13.66
CA LYS A 6 -17.10 -4.95 -14.11
C LYS A 6 -16.14 -3.76 -14.26
N ARG A 7 -16.63 -2.64 -14.79
CA ARG A 7 -15.85 -1.40 -14.92
C ARG A 7 -15.49 -0.83 -13.55
N ASP A 8 -16.43 -0.80 -12.62
CA ASP A 8 -16.21 -0.27 -11.27
C ASP A 8 -15.17 -1.11 -10.51
N ALA A 9 -15.27 -2.44 -10.61
CA ALA A 9 -14.27 -3.35 -10.05
C ALA A 9 -12.86 -3.11 -10.63
N ALA A 10 -12.74 -2.89 -11.94
CA ALA A 10 -11.47 -2.62 -12.59
C ALA A 10 -10.86 -1.26 -12.16
N ILE A 11 -11.71 -0.23 -11.95
CA ILE A 11 -11.27 1.06 -11.39
C ILE A 11 -10.68 0.87 -9.99
N LEU A 12 -11.37 0.09 -9.16
CA LEU A 12 -10.97 -0.20 -7.79
C LEU A 12 -9.65 -0.97 -7.71
N GLU A 13 -9.47 -1.98 -8.57
CA GLU A 13 -8.23 -2.74 -8.67
C GLU A 13 -7.04 -1.83 -9.00
N LYS A 14 -7.19 -0.94 -10.00
CA LYS A 14 -6.14 0.03 -10.36
C LYS A 14 -5.86 1.05 -9.29
N HIS A 15 -6.88 1.46 -8.53
CA HIS A 15 -6.68 2.35 -7.39
C HIS A 15 -5.89 1.66 -6.26
N LYS A 16 -6.18 0.37 -5.99
CA LYS A 16 -5.43 -0.44 -5.02
C LYS A 16 -3.98 -0.68 -5.42
N GLU A 17 -3.69 -0.73 -6.73
CA GLU A 17 -2.32 -0.74 -7.27
C GLU A 17 -1.56 0.59 -7.06
N GLY A 18 -2.21 1.63 -6.51
CA GLY A 18 -1.62 2.94 -6.23
C GLY A 18 -1.77 3.96 -7.36
N MET A 19 -2.60 3.70 -8.37
CA MET A 19 -2.86 4.67 -9.44
C MET A 19 -3.83 5.76 -8.98
N SER A 20 -3.53 7.01 -9.36
CA SER A 20 -4.43 8.14 -9.08
C SER A 20 -5.70 8.06 -9.95
N ALA A 21 -6.80 8.59 -9.42
CA ALA A 21 -8.08 8.66 -10.15
C ALA A 21 -7.96 9.31 -11.54
N ARG A 22 -7.01 10.25 -11.72
CA ARG A 22 -6.73 10.88 -13.02
C ARG A 22 -6.09 9.90 -14.01
N LYS A 23 -5.08 9.15 -13.60
CA LYS A 23 -4.44 8.12 -14.44
C LYS A 23 -5.41 7.00 -14.81
N ILE A 24 -6.27 6.61 -13.88
CA ILE A 24 -7.31 5.60 -14.12
C ILE A 24 -8.33 6.13 -15.14
N ALA A 25 -8.77 7.38 -14.99
CA ALA A 25 -9.67 8.01 -15.94
C ALA A 25 -9.10 8.04 -17.37
N GLU A 26 -7.81 8.36 -17.51
CA GLU A 26 -7.09 8.32 -18.79
C GLU A 26 -7.00 6.90 -19.36
N LEU A 27 -6.65 5.91 -18.54
CA LEU A 27 -6.53 4.50 -18.94
C LEU A 27 -7.83 3.93 -19.51
N PHE A 28 -8.95 4.24 -18.85
CA PHE A 28 -10.26 3.76 -19.26
C PHE A 28 -11.02 4.75 -20.17
N LYS A 29 -10.37 5.85 -20.60
CA LYS A 29 -10.95 6.91 -21.45
C LYS A 29 -12.31 7.40 -20.95
N MET A 30 -12.40 7.68 -19.66
CA MET A 30 -13.65 8.10 -19.00
C MET A 30 -13.44 9.37 -18.17
N PRO A 31 -14.51 10.11 -17.83
CA PRO A 31 -14.37 11.32 -17.02
C PRO A 31 -13.92 11.00 -15.60
N ASN A 32 -13.00 11.82 -15.09
CA ASN A 32 -12.44 11.67 -13.74
C ASN A 32 -13.52 11.70 -12.64
N ASN A 33 -14.57 12.52 -12.80
CA ASN A 33 -15.70 12.57 -11.87
C ASN A 33 -16.35 11.20 -11.66
N THR A 34 -16.47 10.38 -12.71
CA THR A 34 -17.04 9.03 -12.60
C THR A 34 -16.12 8.11 -11.80
N VAL A 35 -14.81 8.21 -12.00
CA VAL A 35 -13.81 7.43 -11.24
C VAL A 35 -13.84 7.84 -9.76
N SER A 36 -13.85 9.14 -9.46
CA SER A 36 -13.92 9.65 -8.08
C SER A 36 -15.20 9.20 -7.37
N ARG A 37 -16.36 9.26 -8.04
CA ARG A 37 -17.62 8.76 -7.48
C ARG A 37 -17.60 7.27 -7.16
N VAL A 38 -16.97 6.45 -8.02
CA VAL A 38 -16.84 5.00 -7.77
C VAL A 38 -15.95 4.73 -6.56
N ILE A 39 -14.85 5.49 -6.44
CA ILE A 39 -13.94 5.39 -5.29
C ILE A 39 -14.64 5.86 -4.01
N GLU A 40 -15.33 7.01 -4.03
CA GLU A 40 -16.08 7.55 -2.88
C GLU A 40 -17.25 6.65 -2.44
N ALA A 41 -18.00 6.10 -3.39
CA ALA A 41 -19.11 5.20 -3.10
C ALA A 41 -18.65 3.92 -2.39
N LEU A 42 -17.40 3.49 -2.60
CA LEU A 42 -16.81 2.39 -1.84
C LEU A 42 -16.60 2.78 -0.38
N PHE A 43 -16.04 3.96 -0.12
CA PHE A 43 -15.77 4.44 1.25
C PHE A 43 -17.03 4.73 2.06
N GLN A 44 -18.11 5.14 1.39
CA GLN A 44 -19.38 5.43 2.05
C GLN A 44 -20.23 4.19 2.33
N ASN A 45 -19.87 3.02 1.76
CA ASN A 45 -20.59 1.78 2.01
C ASN A 45 -19.88 0.94 3.09
N PRO A 46 -20.38 0.92 4.34
CA PRO A 46 -19.79 0.13 5.43
C PRO A 46 -19.89 -1.39 5.21
N GLU A 47 -20.73 -1.86 4.29
CA GLU A 47 -20.83 -3.28 3.91
C GLU A 47 -19.76 -3.69 2.87
N SER A 48 -19.10 -2.73 2.21
CA SER A 48 -18.00 -3.00 1.29
C SER A 48 -16.71 -3.19 2.08
N GLY A 49 -16.59 -4.41 2.62
CA GLY A 49 -15.58 -4.83 3.57
C GLY A 49 -14.21 -4.19 3.35
N LYS A 50 -13.77 -3.52 4.42
CA LYS A 50 -12.40 -3.60 4.95
C LYS A 50 -11.39 -3.69 3.81
N TRP A 51 -10.95 -2.54 3.31
CA TRP A 51 -9.63 -2.47 2.69
C TRP A 51 -8.65 -3.03 3.72
N ASN A 52 -8.32 -4.31 3.57
CA ASN A 52 -7.12 -4.88 4.14
C ASN A 52 -6.01 -4.08 3.48
N THR A 53 -5.60 -3.01 4.17
CA THR A 53 -4.31 -2.37 3.99
C THR A 53 -3.31 -3.49 3.77
N PRO A 54 -2.42 -3.40 2.76
CA PRO A 54 -1.36 -4.37 2.66
C PRO A 54 -0.65 -4.34 4.01
N GLU A 55 -0.76 -5.42 4.77
CA GLU A 55 0.04 -5.62 5.95
C GLU A 55 1.46 -5.46 5.44
N VAL A 56 2.06 -4.31 5.75
CA VAL A 56 3.45 -4.00 5.44
C VAL A 56 4.21 -5.20 5.96
N SER A 57 4.74 -6.00 5.03
CA SER A 57 5.58 -7.15 5.32
C SER A 57 6.50 -6.72 6.44
N THR A 58 6.29 -7.27 7.63
CA THR A 58 7.22 -7.12 8.73
C THR A 58 8.45 -7.88 8.29
N SER A 59 9.34 -7.16 7.59
CA SER A 59 10.66 -7.62 7.25
C SER A 59 11.42 -7.67 8.56
N THR A 60 11.28 -8.80 9.25
CA THR A 60 12.09 -9.11 10.42
C THR A 60 13.49 -9.43 9.90
N VAL A 61 14.31 -8.40 9.75
CA VAL A 61 15.75 -8.58 9.56
C VAL A 61 16.29 -9.10 10.90
N PRO A 62 16.81 -10.33 10.98
CA PRO A 62 17.46 -10.77 12.20
C PRO A 62 18.76 -9.96 12.31
N MET A 63 18.86 -9.11 13.33
CA MET A 63 20.12 -8.47 13.69
C MET A 63 21.08 -9.54 14.23
N ALA A 64 21.86 -10.15 13.33
CA ALA A 64 23.09 -10.82 13.70
C ALA A 64 24.12 -9.74 14.00
N SER A 65 24.24 -9.34 15.27
CA SER A 65 25.37 -8.52 15.72
C SER A 65 26.62 -9.40 15.76
N THR A 66 27.45 -9.21 14.75
CA THR A 66 28.81 -9.73 14.63
C THR A 66 29.74 -9.12 15.67
N GLU A 67 30.46 -9.99 16.37
CA GLU A 67 31.87 -9.84 16.78
C GLU A 67 32.22 -8.68 17.74
N ASP A 68 32.22 -8.99 19.04
CA ASP A 68 32.95 -8.22 20.06
C ASP A 68 34.46 -8.49 19.86
N ARG A 69 35.12 -7.57 19.15
CA ARG A 69 36.57 -7.58 18.99
C ARG A 69 37.22 -7.01 20.25
N SER A 70 38.18 -7.77 20.76
CA SER A 70 39.10 -7.50 21.86
C SER A 70 39.47 -6.03 22.05
N GLU A 71 39.16 -5.48 23.22
CA GLU A 71 39.71 -4.20 23.66
C GLU A 71 40.93 -4.43 24.56
N THR A 72 42.11 -4.28 23.97
CA THR A 72 43.38 -4.14 24.67
C THR A 72 43.48 -2.71 25.20
N ARG A 73 43.58 -2.50 26.52
CA ARG A 73 44.23 -1.28 27.04
C ARG A 73 44.80 -1.47 28.45
N GLU A 74 46.12 -1.29 28.50
CA GLU A 74 46.98 -1.19 29.66
C GLU A 74 46.65 0.07 30.49
N ASP A 75 46.61 -0.02 31.83
CA ASP A 75 46.85 1.15 32.68
C ASP A 75 47.47 0.77 34.04
N ALA A 76 48.40 1.62 34.47
CA ALA A 76 49.52 1.34 35.35
C ALA A 76 49.17 1.33 36.85
N ARG A 77 49.97 0.61 37.66
CA ARG A 77 50.04 0.80 39.11
C ARG A 77 51.47 1.13 39.51
N SER A 78 51.67 2.39 39.93
CA SER A 78 52.80 2.83 40.76
C SER A 78 52.57 2.45 42.21
#